data_AF-A0A2E9WKW0-F1
#
_entry.id   AF-A0A2E9WKW0-F1
#
_cell.length_a   1.000
_cell.length_b   1.000
_cell.length_c   1.000
_cell.angle_alpha   90.00
_cell.angle_beta   90.00
_cell.angle_gamma   90.00
#
_symmetry.space_group_name_H-M   'P 1'
#
loop_
_entity.id
_entity.type
_entity.pdbx_description
1 polymer ?
#
loop_
_entity_poly.entity_id
_entity_poly.type
_entity_poly.pdbx_seq_one_letter_code
_entity_poly.pdbx_strand_id
1 'polypeptide(L)' 'MDSHASFVCDSCGEELVIRIDPAEGGEQEYVEDCPVC' A
#
# COMPACT_ATOMS: atom_id res chain seq x y z
N MET A 1 -16.88 4.10 1.51
CA MET A 1 -16.30 2.89 0.88
C MET A 1 -14.86 2.86 1.33
N ASP A 2 -14.44 1.80 2.00
CA ASP A 2 -13.07 1.63 2.48
C ASP A 2 -12.27 0.91 1.39
N SER A 3 -11.45 1.65 0.66
CA SER A 3 -10.60 1.10 -0.40
C SER A 3 -9.23 0.75 0.18
N HIS A 4 -8.78 -0.48 -0.07
CA HIS A 4 -7.50 -0.99 0.39
C HIS A 4 -6.81 -1.73 -0.74
N ALA A 5 -5.48 -1.69 -0.76
CA ALA A 5 -4.63 -2.48 -1.64
C ALA A 5 -3.62 -3.27 -0.81
N SER A 6 -3.18 -4.41 -1.31
CA SER A 6 -2.13 -5.20 -0.67
C SER A 6 -0.92 -5.38 -1.59
N PHE A 7 0.26 -5.44 -0.99
CA PHE A 7 1.51 -5.78 -1.66
C PHE A 7 2.39 -6.62 -0.74
N VAL A 8 3.27 -7.42 -1.33
CA VAL A 8 4.27 -8.19 -0.58
C VAL A 8 5.59 -7.44 -0.64
N CYS A 9 6.22 -7.22 0.51
CA CYS A 9 7.53 -6.58 0.55
C CYS A 9 8.61 -7.54 0.04
N ASP A 10 9.38 -7.13 -0.98
CA ASP A 10 10.45 -7.95 -1.56
C ASP A 10 11.63 -8.21 -0.60
N SER A 11 11.78 -7.41 0.46
CA SER A 11 12.89 -7.53 1.41
C SER A 11 12.59 -8.49 2.56
N CYS A 12 11.45 -8.33 3.23
CA CYS A 12 11.09 -9.13 4.41
C CYS A 12 10.05 -10.23 4.11
N GLY A 13 9.37 -10.16 2.97
CA GLY A 13 8.32 -11.11 2.57
C GLY A 13 6.98 -10.91 3.26
N GLU A 14 6.79 -9.80 3.99
CA GLU A 14 5.53 -9.50 4.68
C GLU A 14 4.44 -9.04 3.72
N GLU A 15 3.21 -9.51 3.94
CA GLU A 15 2.03 -9.02 3.23
C GLU A 15 1.48 -7.78 3.93
N LEU A 16 1.53 -6.65 3.24
CA LEU A 16 1.09 -5.36 3.75
C LEU A 16 -0.25 -4.97 3.14
N VAL A 17 -1.09 -4.31 3.93
CA VAL A 17 -2.36 -3.73 3.48
C VAL A 17 -2.32 -2.23 3.72
N ILE A 18 -2.45 -1.46 2.64
CA ILE A 18 -2.44 0.00 2.67
C ILE A 18 -3.81 0.56 2.29
N ARG A 19 -4.08 1.76 2.78
CA ARG A 19 -5.31 2.52 2.49
C ARG A 19 -5.18 3.18 1.13
N ILE A 20 -6.23 3.13 0.34
CA ILE A 20 -6.36 3.85 -0.93
C ILE A 20 -7.39 4.96 -0.72
N ASP A 21 -7.04 6.20 -1.06
CA ASP A 21 -7.99 7.31 -1.01
C ASP A 21 -8.58 7.55 -2.41
N PRO A 22 -9.86 7.22 -2.67
CA PRO A 22 -10.48 7.48 -3.97
C PRO A 22 -10.50 8.96 -4.38
N ALA A 23 -10.31 9.88 -3.43
CA ALA A 23 -10.22 11.32 -3.71
C ALA A 23 -8.87 11.74 -4.33
N GLU A 24 -7.81 10.93 -4.22
CA GLU A 24 -6.48 11.25 -4.77
C GLU A 24 -6.36 10.98 -6.28
N GLY A 25 -7.39 10.44 -6.92
CA GLY A 25 -7.46 10.23 -8.36
C GLY A 25 -7.53 8.76 -8.77
N GLY A 26 -7.38 8.51 -10.08
CA GLY A 26 -7.53 7.17 -10.66
C GLY A 26 -6.30 6.26 -10.55
N GLU A 27 -5.14 6.82 -10.21
CA GLU A 27 -3.87 6.11 -10.10
C GLU A 27 -3.12 6.67 -8.88
N GLN A 28 -2.55 5.78 -8.07
CA GLN A 28 -1.81 6.10 -6.84
C GLN A 28 -0.55 5.24 -6.78
N GLU A 29 0.53 5.81 -6.25
CA GLU A 29 1.81 5.14 -6.06
C GLU A 29 2.17 5.16 -4.57
N TYR A 30 2.57 4.01 -4.04
CA TYR A 30 3.06 3.89 -2.67
C TYR A 30 4.58 4.14 -2.66
N VAL A 31 5.01 5.23 -2.02
CA VAL A 31 6.42 5.69 -2.03
C VAL A 31 7.13 5.58 -0.68
N GLU A 32 6.42 5.15 0.35
CA GLU A 32 6.97 4.98 1.69
C GLU A 32 7.72 3.64 1.81
N ASP A 33 8.68 3.57 2.73
CA ASP A 33 9.36 2.31 3.04
C ASP A 33 8.43 1.30 3.72
N CYS A 34 8.83 0.03 3.70
CA CYS A 34 8.13 -1.03 4.42
C CYS A 34 7.99 -0.66 5.91
N PRO A 35 6.77 -0.58 6.48
CA PRO A 35 6.59 -0.18 7.88
C PRO A 35 7.05 -1.23 8.90
N VAL A 36 7.50 -2.40 8.43
CA VAL A 36 7.86 -3.55 9.26
C VAL A 36 9.38 -3.72 9.40
N CYS A 37 10.15 -3.42 8.36
CA CYS A 37 11.61 -3.65 8.33
C CYS A 37 12.42 -2.39 8.10
#